data_AF-A0A9E3ECH1-F1
#
_entry.id   AF-A0A9E3ECH1-F1
#
_cell.length_a   1.000
_cell.length_b   1.000
_cell.length_c   1.000
_cell.angle_alpha   90.00
_cell.angle_beta   90.00
_cell.angle_gamma   90.00
#
_symmetry.space_group_name_H-M   'P 1'
#
loop_
_entity.id
_entity.type
_entity.pdbx_description
1 polymer ?
#
loop_
_entity_poly.entity_id
_entity_poly.type
_entity_poly.pdbx_seq_one_letter_code
_entity_poly.pdbx_strand_id
1 'polypeptide(L)'
;VDAICGQIDAMPEHRIFTPDAEVLGRAAILAGILSRLQGYARDAKLKALQDCVLFLQAQKLGFVVLTANVAEFDLLLQVVPTGRVLFYRTGSIS
;
A
#
# COMPACT_ATOMS: atom_id res chain seq x y z
N VAL A 1 -3.52 12.85 -12.10
CA VAL A 1 -3.97 11.45 -11.90
C VAL A 1 -3.91 10.69 -13.21
N ASP A 2 -4.34 11.30 -14.31
CA ASP A 2 -4.36 10.71 -15.65
C ASP A 2 -3.03 10.07 -16.10
N ALA A 3 -1.89 10.74 -15.85
CA ALA A 3 -0.59 10.16 -16.15
C ALA A 3 -0.29 8.89 -15.34
N ILE A 4 -0.72 8.82 -14.07
CA ILE A 4 -0.56 7.63 -13.23
C ILE A 4 -1.47 6.50 -13.75
N CYS A 5 -2.74 6.80 -14.04
CA CYS A 5 -3.68 5.83 -14.61
C CYS A 5 -3.16 5.27 -15.94
N GLY A 6 -2.70 6.13 -16.86
CA GLY A 6 -2.15 5.69 -18.13
C GLY A 6 -0.91 4.79 -17.99
N GLN A 7 -0.09 4.96 -16.95
CA GLN A 7 1.03 4.05 -16.68
C GLN A 7 0.57 2.69 -16.13
N ILE A 8 -0.49 2.66 -15.31
CA ILE A 8 -1.07 1.42 -14.79
C ILE A 8 -1.72 0.62 -15.92
N ASP A 9 -2.48 1.28 -16.78
CA ASP A 9 -3.16 0.64 -17.92
C ASP A 9 -2.16 0.09 -18.96
N ALA A 10 -1.00 0.76 -19.10
CA ALA A 10 0.08 0.33 -19.98
C ALA A 10 1.07 -0.67 -19.32
N MET A 11 0.76 -1.21 -18.13
CA MET A 11 1.68 -2.07 -17.39
C MET A 11 1.78 -3.46 -18.06
N PRO A 12 2.97 -3.87 -18.56
CA PRO A 12 3.17 -5.20 -19.13
C PRO A 12 3.18 -6.27 -18.05
N GLU A 13 2.80 -7.51 -18.41
CA GLU A 13 2.65 -8.63 -17.47
C GLU A 13 3.90 -8.92 -16.63
N HIS A 14 5.10 -8.79 -17.21
CA HIS A 14 6.36 -9.02 -16.49
C HIS A 14 6.68 -7.95 -15.42
N ARG A 15 5.89 -6.86 -15.35
CA ARG A 15 5.93 -5.86 -14.27
C ARG A 15 4.79 -6.04 -13.26
N ILE A 16 3.98 -7.11 -13.38
CA ILE A 16 2.94 -7.49 -12.43
C ILE A 16 3.47 -8.64 -11.58
N PHE A 17 3.46 -8.45 -10.26
CA PHE A 17 4.05 -9.39 -9.32
C PHE A 17 2.98 -9.98 -8.41
N THR A 18 2.90 -11.31 -8.36
CA THR A 18 2.05 -12.02 -7.40
C THR A 18 2.76 -12.06 -6.04
N PRO A 19 2.15 -11.55 -4.96
CA PRO A 19 2.70 -11.70 -3.61
C PRO A 19 2.77 -13.17 -3.21
N ASP A 20 3.83 -13.56 -2.53
CA ASP A 20 3.95 -14.92 -2.00
C ASP A 20 3.38 -15.05 -0.58
N ALA A 21 3.34 -16.30 -0.09
CA ALA A 21 2.73 -16.62 1.19
C ALA A 21 3.38 -15.87 2.37
N GLU A 22 4.69 -15.60 2.31
CA GLU A 22 5.38 -14.83 3.35
C GLU A 22 4.86 -13.38 3.40
N VAL A 23 4.77 -12.71 2.24
CA VAL A 23 4.23 -11.35 2.15
C VAL A 23 2.78 -11.31 2.61
N LEU A 24 1.96 -12.27 2.17
CA LEU A 24 0.56 -12.37 2.57
C LEU A 24 0.40 -12.57 4.09
N GLY A 25 1.20 -13.47 4.69
CA GLY A 25 1.16 -13.74 6.13
C GLY A 25 1.57 -12.52 6.95
N ARG A 26 2.67 -11.85 6.58
CA ARG A 26 3.13 -10.63 7.25
C ARG A 26 2.13 -9.48 7.09
N ALA A 27 1.52 -9.35 5.92
CA ALA A 27 0.49 -8.35 5.68
C ALA A 27 -0.76 -8.57 6.53
N ALA A 28 -1.18 -9.82 6.73
CA ALA A 28 -2.30 -10.16 7.60
C ALA A 28 -2.04 -9.79 9.06
N ILE A 29 -0.84 -10.04 9.56
CA ILE A 29 -0.42 -9.61 10.91
C ILE A 29 -0.50 -8.09 11.03
N LEU A 30 0.09 -7.37 10.06
CA LEU A 30 0.13 -5.91 10.07
C LEU A 30 -1.26 -5.29 9.97
N ALA A 31 -2.11 -5.81 9.08
CA ALA A 31 -3.51 -5.37 8.96
C ALA A 31 -4.31 -5.63 10.25
N GLY A 32 -4.03 -6.72 10.97
CA GLY A 32 -4.58 -6.99 12.29
C GLY A 32 -4.15 -5.96 13.34
N ILE A 33 -2.89 -5.53 13.33
CA ILE A 33 -2.39 -4.45 14.21
C ILE A 33 -3.11 -3.14 13.89
N LEU A 34 -3.15 -2.75 12.61
CA LEU A 34 -3.83 -1.52 12.18
C LEU A 34 -5.32 -1.51 12.54
N SER A 35 -6.00 -2.65 12.39
CA SER A 35 -7.42 -2.79 12.72
C SER A 35 -7.72 -2.51 14.19
N ARG A 36 -6.79 -2.84 15.09
CA ARG A 36 -6.93 -2.56 16.53
C ARG A 36 -6.64 -1.10 16.87
N LEU A 37 -5.69 -0.48 16.16
CA LEU A 37 -5.32 0.92 16.35
C LEU A 37 -6.39 1.89 15.82
N GLN A 38 -7.05 1.56 14.70
CA GLN A 38 -7.96 2.48 14.01
C GLN A 38 -9.45 2.16 14.20
N GLY A 39 -9.81 1.03 14.82
CA GLY A 39 -11.22 0.67 15.02
C GLY A 39 -12.00 0.43 13.73
N TYR A 40 -11.36 -0.16 12.71
CA TYR A 40 -11.93 -0.29 11.36
C TYR A 40 -13.28 -1.03 11.30
N ALA A 41 -14.21 -0.49 10.50
CA ALA A 41 -15.41 -1.18 10.02
C ALA A 41 -15.03 -2.39 9.13
N ARG A 42 -15.95 -3.35 8.95
CA ARG A 42 -15.67 -4.64 8.27
C ARG A 42 -15.06 -4.46 6.88
N ASP A 43 -15.53 -3.49 6.10
CA ASP A 43 -15.05 -3.24 4.73
C ASP A 43 -13.65 -2.59 4.71
N ALA A 44 -13.33 -1.80 5.74
CA ALA A 44 -12.01 -1.19 5.90
C ALA A 44 -10.92 -2.22 6.25
N LYS A 45 -11.28 -3.40 6.78
CA LYS A 45 -10.31 -4.47 7.09
C LYS A 45 -9.70 -5.10 5.83
N LEU A 46 -10.50 -5.30 4.79
CA LEU A 46 -9.98 -5.85 3.53
C LEU A 46 -9.07 -4.85 2.82
N LYS A 47 -9.47 -3.57 2.83
CA LYS A 47 -8.62 -2.47 2.33
C LYS A 47 -7.29 -2.42 3.09
N ALA A 48 -7.31 -2.47 4.42
CA ALA A 48 -6.09 -2.47 5.23
C ALA A 48 -5.18 -3.67 4.90
N LEU A 49 -5.75 -4.86 4.67
CA LEU A 49 -4.98 -6.02 4.21
C LEU A 49 -4.32 -5.77 2.85
N GLN A 50 -5.05 -5.24 1.88
CA GLN A 50 -4.52 -4.94 0.54
C GLN A 50 -3.41 -3.88 0.60
N ASP A 51 -3.59 -2.81 1.39
CA ASP A 51 -2.59 -1.77 1.60
C ASP A 51 -1.30 -2.36 2.22
N CYS A 52 -1.44 -3.24 3.23
CA CYS A 52 -0.31 -3.97 3.83
C CYS A 52 0.41 -4.90 2.83
N VAL A 53 -0.34 -5.63 1.99
CA VAL A 53 0.24 -6.53 0.97
C VAL A 53 1.03 -5.72 -0.04
N LEU A 54 0.45 -4.63 -0.57
CA LEU A 54 1.10 -3.76 -1.54
C LEU A 54 2.38 -3.13 -0.96
N PHE A 55 2.32 -2.66 0.29
CA PHE A 55 3.47 -2.09 0.99
C PHE A 55 4.61 -3.09 1.18
N LEU A 56 4.32 -4.29 1.71
CA LEU A 56 5.33 -5.31 1.97
C LEU A 56 5.87 -5.94 0.68
N GLN A 57 5.04 -6.08 -0.36
CA GLN A 57 5.50 -6.53 -1.67
C GLN A 57 6.46 -5.51 -2.30
N ALA A 58 6.12 -4.22 -2.24
CA ALA A 58 7.00 -3.16 -2.73
C ALA A 58 8.32 -3.14 -1.95
N GLN A 59 8.28 -3.29 -0.63
CA GLN A 59 9.48 -3.39 0.20
C GLN A 59 10.35 -4.57 -0.23
N LYS A 60 9.77 -5.76 -0.39
CA LYS A 60 10.49 -6.97 -0.80
C LYS A 60 11.19 -6.82 -2.15
N LEU A 61 10.52 -6.18 -3.12
CA LEU A 61 11.06 -5.96 -4.47
C LEU A 61 12.02 -4.76 -4.55
N GLY A 62 12.22 -4.02 -3.47
CA GLY A 62 13.02 -2.81 -3.51
C GLY A 62 12.36 -1.69 -4.32
N PHE A 63 11.03 -1.60 -4.30
CA PHE A 63 10.26 -0.50 -4.88
C PHE A 63 9.84 0.56 -3.85
N VAL A 64 9.23 1.63 -4.35
CA VAL A 64 8.62 2.72 -3.58
C VAL A 64 7.12 2.71 -3.89
N VAL A 65 6.28 2.74 -2.87
CA VAL A 65 4.83 2.83 -3.07
C VAL A 65 4.47 4.27 -3.43
N LEU A 66 3.76 4.48 -4.55
CA LEU A 66 3.18 5.77 -4.90
C LEU A 66 1.70 5.79 -4.49
N THR A 67 1.30 6.69 -3.58
CA THR A 67 -0.09 6.72 -3.08
C THR A 67 -0.56 8.12 -2.70
N ALA A 68 -1.87 8.36 -2.83
CA ALA A 68 -2.53 9.53 -2.23
C ALA A 68 -3.02 9.23 -0.80
N ASN A 69 -2.96 7.97 -0.37
CA ASN A 69 -3.48 7.53 0.92
C ASN A 69 -2.47 7.80 2.04
N VAL A 70 -2.34 9.05 2.46
CA VAL A 70 -1.30 9.48 3.41
C VAL A 70 -1.50 8.85 4.79
N ALA A 71 -2.72 8.83 5.32
CA ALA A 71 -2.96 8.45 6.72
C ALA A 71 -2.55 7.00 7.02
N GLU A 72 -2.98 6.03 6.21
CA GLU A 72 -2.68 4.62 6.44
C GLU A 72 -1.21 4.28 6.15
N PHE A 73 -0.63 4.87 5.11
CA PHE A 73 0.75 4.58 4.74
C PHE A 73 1.78 5.30 5.63
N ASP A 74 1.43 6.44 6.22
CA ASP A 74 2.24 7.05 7.28
C ASP A 74 2.30 6.15 8.51
N LEU A 75 1.15 5.58 8.93
CA LEU A 75 1.13 4.61 10.03
C LEU A 75 1.90 3.33 9.70
N LEU A 76 1.82 2.83 8.45
CA LEU A 76 2.63 1.71 7.99
C LEU A 76 4.14 2.00 8.07
N LEU A 77 4.56 3.21 7.69
CA LEU A 77 5.96 3.64 7.82
C LEU A 77 6.41 3.76 9.27
N GLN A 78 5.53 4.17 10.19
CA GLN A 78 5.85 4.18 11.62
C GLN A 78 6.07 2.77 12.19
N VAL A 79 5.31 1.76 11.72
CA VAL A 79 5.46 0.37 12.16
C VAL A 79 6.62 -0.35 11.45
N VAL A 80 6.84 -0.05 10.18
CA VAL A 80 7.88 -0.66 9.33
C VAL A 80 8.69 0.45 8.66
N PRO A 81 9.67 1.04 9.37
CA PRO A 81 10.41 2.22 8.90
C PRO A 81 11.35 1.95 7.72
N THR A 82 11.58 0.68 7.39
CA THR A 82 12.41 0.26 6.25
C THR A 82 11.65 0.24 4.92
N GLY A 83 10.34 0.49 4.92
CA GLY A 83 9.56 0.71 3.70
C GLY A 83 9.83 2.07 3.07
N ARG A 84 9.34 2.26 1.84
CA ARG A 84 9.45 3.55 1.13
C ARG A 84 8.12 3.90 0.48
N VAL A 85 7.66 5.12 0.72
CA VAL A 85 6.42 5.65 0.18
C VAL A 85 6.66 7.05 -0.37
N LEU A 86 6.12 7.33 -1.55
CA LEU A 86 6.03 8.64 -2.15
C LEU A 86 4.55 9.06 -2.14
N PHE A 87 4.26 10.15 -1.42
CA PHE A 87 2.92 10.69 -1.35
C PHE A 87 2.67 11.69 -2.47
N TYR A 88 1.50 11.60 -3.11
CA TYR A 88 1.01 12.65 -3.99
C TYR A 88 -0.32 13.20 -3.47
N ARG A 89 -0.61 14.45 -3.82
CA ARG A 89 -1.92 15.07 -3.59
C ARG A 89 -2.48 15.50 -4.93
N THR A 90 -3.76 15.26 -5.16
CA THR A 90 -4.50 15.96 -6.19
C THR A 90 -4.66 17.40 -5.75
N GLY A 91 -3.82 18.30 -6.25
CA GLY A 91 -4.05 19.73 -6.04
C GLY A 91 -5.39 20.10 -6.66
N SER A 92 -6.29 20.70 -5.89
CA SER A 92 -7.28 21.58 -6.50
C SER A 92 -6.51 22.79 -6.97
N ILE A 93 -6.44 23.01 -8.27
CA ILE A 93 -6.12 24.33 -8.78
C ILE A 93 -7.37 25.16 -8.46
N SER A 94 -7.32 25.87 -7.32
CA SER A 94 -8.27 26.92 -6.98
C SER A 94 -7.75 28.26 -7.49
#